data_AF-A0A7C3H9K6-F1
#
_entry.id   AF-A0A7C3H9K6-F1
#
_cell.length_a   1.000
_cell.length_b   1.000
_cell.length_c   1.000
_cell.angle_alpha   90.00
_cell.angle_beta   90.00
_cell.angle_gamma   90.00
#
_symmetry.space_group_name_H-M   'P 1'
#
loop_
_entity.id
_entity.type
_entity.pdbx_description
1 polymer ?
#
loop_
_entity_poly.entity_id
_entity_poly.type
_entity_poly.pdbx_seq_one_letter_code
_entity_poly.pdbx_strand_id
1 'polypeptide(L)' 'MIDTQLHIAILNGYPKTSRENFDRSDVGHPHDLYADFLRRYTPQAQVDVLFIADPDTSLPTGANLNSYDGYIWTG' A
#
# COMPACT_ATOMS: atom_id res chain seq x y z
N MET A 1 27.36 -5.06 4.75
CA MET A 1 26.11 -5.20 3.99
C MET A 1 25.07 -4.44 4.78
N ILE A 2 24.45 -3.40 4.23
CA ILE A 2 23.32 -2.76 4.92
C ILE A 2 22.16 -3.75 4.78
N ASP A 3 21.86 -4.43 5.87
CA ASP A 3 20.87 -5.50 5.99
C ASP A 3 19.49 -4.93 6.35
N THR A 4 19.16 -3.77 5.77
CA THR A 4 17.94 -3.05 6.16
C THR A 4 16.79 -3.57 5.32
N GLN A 5 15.93 -4.34 5.97
CA GLN A 5 14.60 -4.67 5.48
C GLN A 5 13.84 -3.38 5.17
N LEU A 6 13.51 -3.14 3.90
CA LEU A 6 12.75 -1.97 3.49
C LEU A 6 11.35 -2.02 4.08
N HIS A 7 10.85 -0.90 4.59
CA HIS A 7 9.45 -0.73 4.98
C HIS A 7 8.76 0.22 4.01
N ILE A 8 7.82 -0.29 3.22
CA ILE A 8 7.13 0.45 2.17
C ILE A 8 5.64 0.57 2.50
N ALA A 9 5.08 1.77 2.36
CA ALA A 9 3.63 2.00 2.45
C ALA A 9 3.03 2.17 1.05
N ILE A 10 1.99 1.38 0.75
CA ILE A 10 1.13 1.57 -0.41
C ILE A 10 -0.09 2.38 0.05
N LEU A 11 -0.19 3.61 -0.42
CA LEU A 11 -1.29 4.52 -0.15
C LEU A 11 -2.34 4.36 -1.25
N ASN A 12 -3.44 3.68 -0.94
CA ASN A 12 -4.57 3.59 -1.82
C ASN A 12 -5.48 4.83 -1.68
N GLY A 13 -5.39 5.72 -2.65
CA GLY A 13 -6.18 6.95 -2.79
C GLY A 13 -7.47 6.79 -3.59
N TYR A 14 -7.84 5.58 -4.02
CA TYR A 14 -9.16 5.34 -4.61
C TYR A 14 -10.22 5.31 -3.50
N PRO A 15 -11.29 6.13 -3.57
CA PRO A 15 -12.40 6.04 -2.63
C PRO A 15 -13.01 4.63 -2.62
N LYS A 16 -13.61 4.24 -1.49
CA LYS A 16 -14.29 2.95 -1.35
C LYS A 16 -15.23 2.63 -2.52
N THR A 17 -16.01 3.61 -2.97
CA THR A 17 -16.93 3.45 -4.11
C THR A 17 -16.22 3.10 -5.43
N SER A 18 -15.01 3.61 -5.66
CA SER A 18 -14.20 3.23 -6.84
C SER A 18 -13.68 1.81 -6.71
N ARG A 19 -13.26 1.39 -5.52
CA ARG A 19 -12.81 0.01 -5.27
C ARG A 19 -13.94 -1.00 -5.46
N GLU A 20 -15.14 -0.68 -4.99
CA GLU A 20 -16.36 -1.46 -5.26
C GLU A 20 -16.72 -1.51 -6.76
N ASN A 21 -16.37 -0.49 -7.55
CA ASN A 21 -16.51 -0.55 -9.02
C ASN A 21 -15.50 -1.52 -9.64
N PHE A 22 -14.27 -1.62 -9.10
CA PHE A 22 -13.26 -2.57 -9.58
C PHE A 22 -13.72 -4.00 -9.38
N ASP A 23 -14.22 -4.32 -8.18
CA ASP A 23 -14.79 -5.65 -7.86
C ASP A 23 -15.94 -6.01 -8.82
N ARG A 24 -16.84 -5.06 -9.09
CA ARG A 24 -17.97 -5.26 -10.02
C ARG A 24 -17.55 -5.44 -11.47
N SER A 25 -16.39 -4.90 -11.86
CA SER A 25 -15.89 -4.96 -13.23
C SER A 25 -14.92 -6.12 -13.44
N ASP A 26 -14.66 -6.92 -12.40
CA ASP A 26 -13.66 -8.00 -12.38
C ASP A 26 -12.28 -7.52 -12.84
N VAL A 27 -11.90 -6.32 -12.37
CA VAL A 27 -10.56 -5.77 -12.59
C VAL A 27 -9.80 -5.76 -11.25
N GLY A 28 -8.50 -6.04 -11.30
CA GLY A 28 -7.67 -6.05 -10.09
C GLY A 28 -7.52 -4.67 -9.46
N HIS A 29 -7.15 -4.65 -8.17
CA HIS A 29 -6.91 -3.41 -7.46
C HIS A 29 -5.48 -2.89 -7.67
N PRO A 30 -5.27 -1.58 -7.86
CA PRO A 30 -3.93 -1.02 -8.00
C PRO A 30 -3.00 -1.30 -6.81
N HIS A 31 -3.51 -1.39 -5.58
CA HIS A 31 -2.68 -1.73 -4.42
C HIS A 31 -2.16 -3.18 -4.48
N ASP A 32 -2.96 -4.12 -5.00
CA ASP A 32 -2.54 -5.51 -5.17
C ASP A 32 -1.44 -5.63 -6.23
N LEU A 33 -1.56 -4.89 -7.34
CA LEU A 33 -0.54 -4.82 -8.39
C LEU A 33 0.85 -4.46 -7.81
N TYR A 34 0.91 -3.41 -6.98
CA TYR A 34 2.16 -2.99 -6.38
C TYR A 34 2.63 -3.91 -5.25
N ALA A 35 1.70 -4.47 -4.46
CA ALA A 35 2.05 -5.47 -3.46
C ALA A 35 2.70 -6.70 -4.11
N ASP A 36 2.16 -7.19 -5.22
CA ASP A 36 2.70 -8.32 -5.97
C ASP A 36 4.04 -7.98 -6.63
N PHE A 37 4.19 -6.76 -7.16
CA PHE A 37 5.48 -6.27 -7.65
C PHE A 37 6.55 -6.29 -6.54
N LEU A 38 6.25 -5.75 -5.35
CA LEU A 38 7.19 -5.72 -4.23
C LEU A 38 7.50 -7.13 -3.72
N ARG A 39 6.50 -8.01 -3.61
CA ARG A 39 6.73 -9.42 -3.26
C ARG A 39 7.69 -10.11 -4.24
N ARG A 40 7.61 -9.78 -5.53
CA ARG A 40 8.46 -10.39 -6.57
C ARG A 40 9.89 -9.88 -6.56
N TYR A 41 10.11 -8.58 -6.38
CA TYR A 41 11.41 -7.95 -6.57
C TYR A 41 12.13 -7.56 -5.27
N THR A 42 11.38 -7.38 -4.19
CA THR A 42 11.89 -7.07 -2.85
C THR A 42 11.16 -7.95 -1.81
N PRO A 43 11.29 -9.30 -1.88
CA PRO A 43 10.52 -10.22 -1.06
C PRO A 43 10.74 -10.07 0.45
N GLN A 44 11.85 -9.44 0.84
CA GLN A 44 12.13 -9.13 2.24
C GLN A 44 11.45 -7.85 2.71
N ALA A 45 10.93 -6.98 1.83
CA ALA A 45 10.32 -5.73 2.26
C ALA A 45 9.06 -5.97 3.12
N GLN A 46 8.91 -5.22 4.19
CA GLN A 46 7.65 -5.08 4.89
C GLN A 46 6.76 -4.12 4.10
N VAL A 47 5.51 -4.51 3.85
CA VAL A 47 4.57 -3.72 3.05
C VAL A 47 3.29 -3.51 3.83
N ASP A 48 2.95 -2.25 4.08
CA ASP A 48 1.64 -1.85 4.60
C ASP A 48 0.78 -1.29 3.47
N VAL A 49 -0.51 -1.61 3.44
CA VAL A 49 -1.48 -1.01 2.52
C VAL A 49 -2.45 -0.15 3.33
N LEU A 50 -2.56 1.13 2.98
CA LEU A 50 -3.38 2.12 3.69
C LEU A 50 -4.42 2.71 2.74
N PHE A 51 -5.70 2.65 3.10
CA PHE A 51 -6.80 3.20 2.30
C PHE A 51 -7.05 4.67 2.63
N ILE A 52 -6.09 5.54 2.27
CA ILE A 52 -6.07 6.96 2.71
C ILE A 52 -7.23 7.81 2.17
N ALA A 53 -7.98 7.32 1.18
CA ALA A 53 -9.21 7.96 0.73
C ALA A 53 -10.41 7.70 1.66
N ASP A 54 -10.29 6.76 2.60
CA ASP A 54 -11.30 6.47 3.60
C ASP A 54 -11.05 7.37 4.84
N PRO A 55 -12.06 8.10 5.35
CA PRO A 55 -11.87 9.11 6.41
C PRO A 55 -11.27 8.58 7.73
N ASP A 56 -11.51 7.30 8.03
CA ASP A 56 -11.10 6.69 9.30
C ASP A 56 -9.73 5.98 9.21
N THR A 57 -9.04 6.11 8.08
CA THR A 57 -7.71 5.52 7.91
C THR A 57 -6.66 6.27 8.71
N SER A 58 -5.91 5.52 9.52
CA SER A 58 -4.77 6.02 10.28
C SER A 58 -3.53 5.16 9.98
N LEU A 59 -2.36 5.70 10.30
CA LEU A 59 -1.13 4.91 10.29
C LEU A 59 -1.23 3.77 11.32
N PRO A 60 -0.54 2.63 11.09
CA PRO A 60 -0.43 1.57 12.09
C PRO A 60 0.04 2.11 13.44
N THR A 61 -0.41 1.50 14.54
CA THR A 61 -0.03 1.93 15.89
C THR A 61 1.48 1.95 16.05
N GLY A 62 2.04 3.09 16.46
CA GLY A 62 3.48 3.28 16.64
C GLY A 62 4.24 3.71 15.38
N ALA A 63 3.59 3.73 14.21
CA ALA A 63 4.19 4.25 12.99
C ALA A 63 3.98 5.77 12.85
N ASN A 64 4.94 6.43 12.20
CA ASN A 64 4.83 7.82 11.75
C ASN A 64 5.36 7.92 10.31
N LEU A 65 5.31 9.12 9.71
CA LEU A 65 5.73 9.30 8.31
C LEU A 65 7.22 8.98 8.06
N ASN A 66 8.08 9.03 9.08
CA ASN A 66 9.48 8.67 8.96
C ASN A 66 9.73 7.18 9.25
N SER A 67 8.70 6.39 9.54
CA SER A 67 8.81 4.93 9.74
C SER A 67 8.96 4.16 8.43
N TYR A 68 8.70 4.79 7.28
CA TYR A 68 8.73 4.14 5.97
C TYR A 68 9.92 4.63 5.15
N ASP A 69 10.58 3.70 4.47
CA ASP A 69 11.66 3.97 3.51
C ASP A 69 11.12 4.43 2.15
N GLY A 70 9.85 4.15 1.87
CA GLY A 70 9.22 4.51 0.60
C GLY A 70 7.70 4.49 0.64
N TYR A 71 7.11 5.28 -0.25
CA TYR A 71 5.68 5.38 -0.44
C TYR A 71 5.31 5.12 -1.90
N ILE A 72 4.26 4.34 -2.12
CA ILE A 72 3.62 4.16 -3.42
C ILE A 72 2.22 4.74 -3.30
N TRP A 73 1.92 5.80 -4.04
CA TRP A 73 0.59 6.39 -4.07
C TRP A 73 -0.17 5.90 -5.31
N THR A 74 -1.31 5.25 -5.10
CA THR A 74 -2.20 4.80 -6.18
C THR A 74 -3.50 5.59 -6.14
N GLY A 75 -4.00 6.11 -7.26
CA GLY A 75 -5.28 6.81 -7.32
C GLY A 75 -5.25 8.21 -6.72
#